data_AF-A0A2B7Z2D5-F1
#
_entry.id   AF-A0A2B7Z2D5-F1
#
_cell.length_a   1.000
_cell.length_b   1.000
_cell.length_c   1.000
_cell.angle_alpha   90.00
_cell.angle_beta   90.00
_cell.angle_gamma   90.00
#
_symmetry.space_group_name_H-M   'P 1'
#
loop_
_entity.id
_entity.type
_entity.pdbx_description
1 polymer ?
#
loop_
_entity_poly.entity_id
_entity_poly.type
_entity_poly.pdbx_seq_one_letter_code
_entity_poly.pdbx_strand_id
1 'polypeptide(L)'
;MSSFSALPVALQHKLASATRSSSSVVMAMTNLNIIRNIIFVLFILRFVRRSFYTLRGQGIIGYIRHAYSQIRVFVYSLFLRAPGVRGKVDKQIAETLTKLEAKLTPQGPGVIKFTSLPKEAWTAEQVQAELDKLSAMEHTKWEDGRVSGAVYHGGSDLLKLQTAAFSQFAVANPIHPDVFPGVRKMEAEIVAMVLALFNAPQGAAGVTTGGGTESILMACLSARQKAYAERGVTEPEMILPETAHAAFNKASEYFGIKVHSVRCPTPDYKVDIRSVRRLINPNTILLVGSAPNFPHGIVDDIPALSRLAVTYKIPLHVDCCLGSFVIAFLKHAGYPSPYEDEGGFDFRLPGVTSISVDTHKYGFAPKGNSVVLYRNRVLRSYQYFILPNWPGGVYASPSIAGSRPGALIASCWASLMSMGESGYTDSCHKIVGAAKKFEEAIREHPELSKSFKVVGQPMVSVVAFASNTPQVDIYDVADAMSAKSWHLNALQSPAAMHIAFTIPTAAAVDNLIADLVLVVAEERAKAAERVRQGKAAERKRGDASALYGVAGSIPDKTIVRRLAEGFLDTLYLA
;
A
#
# COMPACT_ATOMS: atom_id res chain seq x y z
N MET A 1 6.48 50.73 -87.15
CA MET A 1 6.08 50.74 -85.73
C MET A 1 6.55 49.43 -85.09
N SER A 2 6.87 49.50 -83.79
CA SER A 2 7.23 48.43 -82.84
C SER A 2 8.70 47.99 -82.78
N SER A 3 9.47 48.77 -82.01
CA SER A 3 10.61 48.30 -81.21
C SER A 3 10.12 47.33 -80.11
N PHE A 4 10.82 46.21 -79.92
CA PHE A 4 10.81 45.51 -78.63
C PHE A 4 12.24 45.44 -78.09
N SER A 5 12.42 46.17 -76.99
CA SER A 5 13.62 46.26 -76.18
C SER A 5 13.90 44.91 -75.51
N ALA A 6 15.13 44.39 -75.66
CA ALA A 6 15.63 43.29 -74.87
C ALA A 6 15.90 43.75 -73.43
N LEU A 7 15.34 43.06 -72.45
CA LEU A 7 15.56 43.32 -71.02
C LEU A 7 17.06 43.25 -70.66
N PRO A 8 17.59 44.17 -69.83
CA PRO A 8 18.98 44.13 -69.39
C PRO A 8 19.30 42.89 -68.54
N VAL A 9 20.45 42.25 -68.78
CA VAL A 9 20.95 41.06 -68.08
C VAL A 9 20.98 41.21 -66.54
N ALA A 10 21.14 42.44 -66.04
CA ALA A 10 21.11 42.75 -64.60
C ALA A 10 19.72 42.57 -63.94
N LEU A 11 18.62 42.67 -64.70
CA LEU A 11 17.26 42.41 -64.21
C LEU A 11 16.93 40.91 -64.20
N GLN A 12 17.50 40.13 -65.12
CA GLN A 12 17.34 38.66 -65.14
C GLN A 12 17.99 37.99 -63.92
N HIS A 13 19.15 38.48 -63.47
CA HIS A 13 19.82 37.95 -62.27
C HIS A 13 19.10 38.29 -60.95
N LYS A 14 18.41 39.44 -60.85
CA LYS A 14 17.59 39.81 -59.68
C LYS A 14 16.26 39.05 -59.63
N LEU A 15 15.63 38.77 -60.78
CA LEU A 15 14.42 37.94 -60.86
C LEU A 15 14.73 36.45 -60.60
N ALA A 16 15.90 35.96 -61.01
CA ALA A 16 16.37 34.60 -60.73
C ALA A 16 16.78 34.38 -59.26
N SER A 17 17.29 35.40 -58.56
CA SER A 17 17.61 35.31 -57.12
C SER A 17 16.37 35.45 -56.22
N ALA A 18 15.40 36.28 -56.61
CA ALA A 18 14.11 36.41 -55.91
C ALA A 18 13.22 35.16 -56.05
N THR A 19 13.30 34.45 -57.17
CA THR A 19 12.60 33.16 -57.36
C THR A 19 13.27 31.98 -56.65
N ARG A 20 14.60 32.00 -56.48
CA ARG A 20 15.30 31.00 -55.64
C ARG A 20 15.02 31.20 -54.15
N SER A 21 14.99 32.44 -53.65
CA SER A 21 14.66 32.70 -52.23
C SER A 21 13.19 32.43 -51.91
N SER A 22 12.26 32.68 -52.84
CA SER A 22 10.86 32.30 -52.67
C SER A 22 10.66 30.79 -52.73
N SER A 23 11.39 30.06 -53.59
CA SER A 23 11.31 28.59 -53.65
C SER A 23 11.82 27.91 -52.39
N SER A 24 12.88 28.44 -51.74
CA SER A 24 13.43 27.87 -50.50
C SER A 24 12.56 28.19 -49.29
N VAL A 25 11.94 29.38 -49.24
CA VAL A 25 10.95 29.75 -48.22
C VAL A 25 9.65 28.97 -48.40
N VAL A 26 9.18 28.78 -49.63
CA VAL A 26 8.01 27.93 -49.94
C VAL A 26 8.31 26.48 -49.59
N MET A 27 9.48 25.92 -49.96
CA MET A 27 9.90 24.57 -49.54
C MET A 27 9.96 24.44 -48.03
N ALA A 28 10.55 25.40 -47.33
CA ALA A 28 10.62 25.42 -45.86
C ALA A 28 9.23 25.51 -45.22
N MET A 29 8.32 26.32 -45.77
CA MET A 29 6.93 26.40 -45.33
C MET A 29 6.14 25.12 -45.61
N THR A 30 6.32 24.46 -46.76
CA THR A 30 5.73 23.13 -47.03
C THR A 30 6.30 22.07 -46.12
N ASN A 31 7.61 22.08 -45.84
CA ASN A 31 8.24 21.14 -44.91
C ASN A 31 7.73 21.36 -43.47
N LEU A 32 7.57 22.62 -43.04
CA LEU A 32 6.95 22.95 -41.76
C LEU A 32 5.48 22.51 -41.68
N ASN A 33 4.72 22.67 -42.77
CA ASN A 33 3.33 22.19 -42.84
C ASN A 33 3.25 20.66 -42.80
N ILE A 34 4.16 19.95 -43.48
CA ILE A 34 4.26 18.50 -43.42
C ILE A 34 4.62 18.05 -42.00
N ILE A 35 5.62 18.65 -41.37
CA ILE A 35 6.01 18.36 -39.98
C ILE A 35 4.83 18.64 -39.03
N ARG A 36 4.14 19.78 -39.17
CA ARG A 36 2.94 20.11 -38.40
C ARG A 36 1.84 19.06 -38.58
N ASN A 37 1.57 18.65 -39.81
CA ASN A 37 0.55 17.64 -40.10
C ASN A 37 0.94 16.27 -39.52
N ILE A 38 2.22 15.89 -39.61
CA ILE A 38 2.73 14.67 -38.96
C ILE A 38 2.54 14.73 -37.44
N ILE A 39 2.94 15.84 -36.80
CA ILE A 39 2.77 16.03 -35.35
C ILE A 39 1.27 15.96 -34.98
N PHE A 40 0.41 16.59 -35.76
CA PHE A 40 -1.04 16.58 -35.54
C PHE A 40 -1.64 15.17 -35.71
N VAL A 41 -1.23 14.43 -36.74
CA VAL A 41 -1.65 13.02 -36.94
C VAL A 41 -1.16 12.16 -35.78
N LEU A 42 0.08 12.31 -35.33
CA LEU A 42 0.61 11.60 -34.16
C LEU A 42 -0.17 11.95 -32.88
N PHE A 43 -0.55 13.22 -32.71
CA PHE A 43 -1.40 13.68 -31.61
C PHE A 43 -2.79 13.02 -31.64
N ILE A 44 -3.45 13.01 -32.81
CA ILE A 44 -4.75 12.33 -32.99
C ILE A 44 -4.60 10.84 -32.71
N LEU A 45 -3.61 10.16 -33.30
CA LEU A 45 -3.39 8.73 -33.10
C LEU A 45 -3.16 8.40 -31.63
N ARG A 46 -2.38 9.23 -30.92
CA ARG A 46 -2.17 9.09 -29.46
C ARG A 46 -3.48 9.24 -28.68
N PHE A 47 -4.30 10.23 -29.03
CA PHE A 47 -5.60 10.44 -28.37
C PHE A 47 -6.58 9.29 -28.65
N VAL A 48 -6.72 8.88 -29.92
CA VAL A 48 -7.57 7.76 -30.35
C VAL A 48 -7.14 6.47 -29.68
N ARG A 49 -5.83 6.18 -29.65
CA ARG A 49 -5.28 5.00 -28.97
C ARG A 49 -5.62 5.00 -27.48
N ARG A 50 -5.44 6.13 -26.79
CA ARG A 50 -5.76 6.27 -25.36
C ARG A 50 -7.25 6.08 -25.10
N SER A 51 -8.10 6.68 -25.93
CA SER A 51 -9.56 6.54 -25.84
C SER A 51 -10.00 5.10 -26.11
N PHE A 52 -9.42 4.43 -27.11
CA PHE A 52 -9.68 3.02 -27.42
C PHE A 52 -9.37 2.11 -26.23
N TYR A 53 -8.18 2.22 -25.63
CA TYR A 53 -7.82 1.37 -24.48
C TYR A 53 -8.66 1.68 -23.24
N THR A 54 -9.03 2.95 -23.02
CA THR A 54 -9.92 3.33 -21.93
C THR A 54 -11.31 2.72 -22.13
N LEU A 55 -11.88 2.84 -23.34
CA LEU A 55 -13.19 2.29 -23.69
C LEU A 55 -13.19 0.76 -23.64
N ARG A 56 -12.14 0.11 -24.15
CA ARG A 56 -12.00 -1.36 -24.09
C ARG A 56 -11.89 -1.86 -22.66
N GLY A 57 -11.09 -1.18 -21.83
CA GLY A 57 -10.87 -1.55 -20.43
C GLY A 57 -12.13 -1.41 -19.58
N GLN A 58 -12.73 -0.23 -19.61
CA GLN A 58 -13.84 0.16 -18.73
C GLN A 58 -15.23 -0.18 -19.32
N GLY A 59 -15.32 -0.40 -20.64
CA GLY A 59 -16.59 -0.48 -21.37
C GLY A 59 -17.26 0.89 -21.50
N ILE A 60 -18.33 0.97 -22.30
CA ILE A 60 -19.10 2.21 -22.50
C ILE A 60 -19.69 2.71 -21.18
N ILE A 61 -20.32 1.81 -20.42
CA ILE A 61 -20.94 2.16 -19.12
C ILE A 61 -19.87 2.61 -18.11
N GLY A 62 -18.72 1.93 -18.05
CA GLY A 62 -17.63 2.31 -17.16
C GLY A 62 -17.02 3.65 -17.54
N TYR A 63 -16.85 3.92 -18.84
CA TYR A 63 -16.39 5.20 -19.36
C TYR A 63 -17.34 6.34 -18.98
N ILE A 64 -18.66 6.16 -19.17
CA ILE A 64 -19.68 7.15 -18.79
C ILE A 64 -19.67 7.37 -17.27
N ARG A 65 -19.60 6.30 -16.47
CA ARG A 65 -19.50 6.40 -15.00
C ARG A 65 -18.24 7.15 -14.57
N HIS A 66 -17.12 6.89 -15.23
CA HIS A 66 -15.86 7.58 -14.95
C HIS A 66 -15.98 9.07 -15.29
N ALA A 67 -16.49 9.41 -16.49
CA ALA A 67 -16.73 10.78 -16.91
C ALA A 67 -17.68 11.51 -15.94
N TYR A 68 -18.79 10.89 -15.57
CA TYR A 68 -19.73 11.42 -14.58
C TYR A 68 -19.04 11.66 -13.23
N SER A 69 -18.25 10.71 -12.74
CA SER A 69 -17.49 10.86 -11.49
C SER A 69 -16.51 12.03 -11.56
N GLN A 70 -15.79 12.19 -12.67
CA GLN A 70 -14.84 13.29 -12.87
C GLN A 70 -15.56 14.64 -12.91
N ILE A 71 -16.69 14.73 -13.64
CA ILE A 71 -17.52 15.94 -13.68
C ILE A 71 -18.06 16.26 -12.29
N ARG A 72 -18.58 15.26 -11.56
CA ARG A 72 -19.08 15.43 -10.20
C ARG A 72 -17.99 15.95 -9.26
N VAL A 73 -16.80 15.36 -9.29
CA VAL A 73 -15.65 15.85 -8.49
C VAL A 73 -15.28 17.27 -8.88
N PHE A 74 -15.22 17.57 -10.18
CA PHE A 74 -14.91 18.91 -10.68
C PHE A 74 -15.94 19.96 -10.20
N VAL A 75 -17.23 19.70 -10.39
CA VAL A 75 -18.31 20.60 -9.94
C VAL A 75 -18.28 20.77 -8.42
N TYR A 76 -18.09 19.69 -7.67
CA TYR A 76 -18.00 19.75 -6.21
C TYR A 76 -16.76 20.55 -5.76
N SER A 77 -15.64 20.41 -6.45
CA SER A 77 -14.42 21.18 -6.17
C SER A 77 -14.61 22.68 -6.44
N LEU A 78 -15.38 23.06 -7.46
CA LEU A 78 -15.75 24.45 -7.70
C LEU A 78 -16.65 24.99 -6.59
N PHE A 79 -17.62 24.20 -6.14
CA PHE A 79 -18.47 24.56 -5.00
C PHE A 79 -17.66 24.78 -3.71
N LEU A 80 -16.73 23.87 -3.39
CA LEU A 80 -15.85 24.01 -2.22
C LEU A 80 -14.92 25.24 -2.30
N ARG A 81 -14.64 25.74 -3.51
CA ARG A 81 -13.84 26.96 -3.74
C ARG A 81 -14.66 28.25 -3.74
N ALA A 82 -15.99 28.18 -3.70
CA ALA A 82 -16.84 29.36 -3.70
C ALA A 82 -16.58 30.25 -2.47
N PRO A 83 -16.57 31.59 -2.62
CA PRO A 83 -16.47 32.52 -1.50
C PRO A 83 -17.55 32.22 -0.43
N GLY A 84 -17.18 32.26 0.85
CA GLY A 84 -18.07 31.89 1.97
C GLY A 84 -18.07 30.39 2.31
N VAL A 85 -18.19 29.48 1.32
CA VAL A 85 -18.05 28.02 1.55
C VAL A 85 -16.61 27.69 1.94
N ARG A 86 -15.64 28.19 1.17
CA ARG A 86 -14.22 28.00 1.44
C ARG A 86 -13.84 28.45 2.87
N GLY A 87 -14.30 29.63 3.30
CA GLY A 87 -14.02 30.15 4.63
C GLY A 87 -14.58 29.28 5.76
N LYS A 88 -15.78 28.70 5.57
CA LYS A 88 -16.36 27.74 6.53
C LYS A 88 -15.58 26.43 6.57
N VAL A 89 -15.19 25.89 5.41
CA VAL A 89 -14.38 24.67 5.31
C VAL A 89 -13.02 24.87 5.96
N ASP A 90 -12.34 25.98 5.67
CA ASP A 90 -11.04 26.31 6.24
C ASP A 90 -11.12 26.45 7.77
N LYS A 91 -12.19 27.09 8.29
CA LYS A 91 -12.45 27.18 9.73
C LYS A 91 -12.65 25.80 10.37
N GLN A 92 -13.46 24.92 9.76
CA GLN A 92 -13.69 23.57 10.28
C GLN A 92 -12.43 22.69 10.24
N ILE A 93 -11.63 22.82 9.18
CA ILE A 93 -10.34 22.13 9.09
C ILE A 93 -9.43 22.61 10.23
N ALA A 94 -9.28 23.92 10.42
CA ALA A 94 -8.47 24.49 11.49
C ALA A 94 -8.93 24.02 12.88
N GLU A 95 -10.23 24.08 13.17
CA GLU A 95 -10.79 23.57 14.44
C GLU A 95 -10.51 22.08 14.66
N THR A 96 -10.57 21.28 13.59
CA THR A 96 -10.26 19.84 13.66
C THR A 96 -8.77 19.60 13.91
N LEU A 97 -7.90 20.34 13.24
CA LEU A 97 -6.45 20.26 13.43
C LEU A 97 -6.05 20.69 14.84
N THR A 98 -6.60 21.79 15.37
CA THR A 98 -6.36 22.20 16.76
C THR A 98 -6.77 21.12 17.78
N LYS A 99 -7.88 20.43 17.53
CA LYS A 99 -8.29 19.29 18.37
C LYS A 99 -7.34 18.10 18.27
N LEU A 100 -6.82 17.81 17.07
CA LEU A 100 -5.83 16.76 16.85
C LEU A 100 -4.51 17.10 17.53
N GLU A 101 -4.03 18.34 17.42
CA GLU A 101 -2.84 18.84 18.11
C GLU A 101 -2.98 18.70 19.63
N ALA A 102 -4.12 19.10 20.19
CA ALA A 102 -4.40 18.95 21.62
C ALA A 102 -4.44 17.47 22.08
N LYS A 103 -4.82 16.55 21.18
CA LYS A 103 -4.93 15.12 21.48
C LYS A 103 -3.61 14.36 21.31
N LEU A 104 -2.80 14.72 20.32
CA LEU A 104 -1.62 13.96 19.89
C LEU A 104 -0.31 14.52 20.42
N THR A 105 -0.22 15.83 20.60
CA THR A 105 0.97 16.45 21.18
C THR A 105 0.86 16.35 22.70
N PRO A 106 1.86 15.76 23.39
CA PRO A 106 1.88 15.77 24.85
C PRO A 106 1.81 17.21 25.36
N GLN A 107 0.78 17.51 26.14
CA GLN A 107 0.53 18.82 26.73
C GLN A 107 0.22 18.65 28.22
N GLY A 108 0.66 19.60 29.04
CA GLY A 108 0.32 19.66 30.45
C GLY A 108 1.51 19.94 31.37
N PRO A 109 1.24 20.12 32.67
CA PRO A 109 2.27 20.35 33.68
C PRO A 109 3.25 19.17 33.73
N GLY A 110 4.54 19.43 33.62
CA GLY A 110 5.59 18.40 33.69
C GLY A 110 6.02 17.79 32.34
N VAL A 111 5.35 18.13 31.23
CA VAL A 111 5.84 17.79 29.89
C VAL A 111 6.96 18.74 29.50
N ILE A 112 8.19 18.25 29.47
CA ILE A 112 9.35 19.03 29.03
C ILE A 112 9.55 18.78 27.53
N LYS A 113 9.65 19.85 26.75
CA LYS A 113 9.86 19.81 25.30
C LYS A 113 11.30 20.19 24.99
N PHE A 114 12.09 19.24 24.50
CA PHE A 114 13.47 19.47 24.10
C PHE A 114 13.52 19.97 22.65
N THR A 115 13.55 21.29 22.45
CA THR A 115 13.62 21.93 21.12
C THR A 115 15.04 22.32 20.71
N SER A 116 16.00 22.18 21.61
CA SER A 116 17.43 22.37 21.38
C SER A 116 18.23 21.29 22.09
N LEU A 117 19.47 21.05 21.64
CA LEU A 117 20.40 20.20 22.36
C LEU A 117 20.61 20.72 23.80
N PRO A 118 20.81 19.83 24.79
CA PRO A 118 21.15 20.26 26.14
C PRO A 118 22.49 20.99 26.11
N LYS A 119 22.63 22.05 26.92
CA LYS A 119 23.87 22.85 26.98
C LYS A 119 25.06 22.01 27.43
N GLU A 120 24.82 21.11 28.38
CA GLU A 120 25.79 20.14 28.88
C GLU A 120 25.34 18.74 28.52
N ALA A 121 26.30 17.84 28.31
CA ALA A 121 26.01 16.43 28.03
C ALA A 121 25.30 15.78 29.23
N TRP A 122 24.25 15.00 28.96
CA TRP A 122 23.58 14.22 29.98
C TRP A 122 24.38 12.99 30.37
N THR A 123 24.26 12.58 31.63
CA THR A 123 24.75 11.28 32.09
C THR A 123 23.86 10.15 31.56
N ALA A 124 24.37 8.92 31.57
CA ALA A 124 23.61 7.75 31.14
C ALA A 124 22.34 7.56 31.99
N GLU A 125 22.40 7.86 33.28
CA GLU A 125 21.28 7.78 34.22
C GLU A 125 20.20 8.81 33.89
N GLN A 126 20.59 10.04 33.50
CA GLN A 126 19.64 11.06 33.07
C GLN A 126 18.91 10.65 31.79
N VAL A 127 19.65 10.10 30.81
CA VAL A 127 19.06 9.58 29.58
C VAL A 127 18.13 8.41 29.88
N GLN A 128 18.56 7.45 30.70
CA GLN A 128 17.74 6.29 31.05
C GLN A 128 16.46 6.69 31.79
N ALA A 129 16.56 7.60 32.77
CA ALA A 129 15.39 8.10 33.49
C ALA A 129 14.39 8.80 32.56
N GLU A 130 14.87 9.49 31.52
CA GLU A 130 14.00 10.11 30.52
C GLU A 130 13.38 9.07 29.58
N LEU A 131 14.14 8.07 29.14
CA LEU A 131 13.61 6.95 28.36
C LEU A 131 12.53 6.19 29.14
N ASP A 132 12.72 5.98 30.44
CA ASP A 132 11.75 5.33 31.31
C ASP A 132 10.44 6.14 31.37
N LYS A 133 10.52 7.47 31.52
CA LYS A 133 9.33 8.36 31.47
C LYS A 133 8.62 8.27 30.12
N LEU A 134 9.37 8.31 29.01
CA LEU A 134 8.80 8.22 27.66
C LEU A 134 8.11 6.87 27.42
N SER A 135 8.71 5.78 27.90
CA SER A 135 8.12 4.44 27.79
C SER A 135 6.86 4.27 28.67
N ALA A 136 6.79 4.99 29.78
CA ALA A 136 5.68 4.97 30.72
C ALA A 136 4.53 5.92 30.34
N MET A 137 4.65 6.69 29.25
CA MET A 137 3.57 7.54 28.76
C MET A 137 2.31 6.73 28.50
N GLU A 138 1.14 7.34 28.70
CA GLU A 138 -0.13 6.66 28.46
C GLU A 138 -0.20 6.18 27.00
N HIS A 139 -0.30 4.87 26.83
CA HIS A 139 -0.40 4.23 25.53
C HIS A 139 -1.37 3.07 25.62
N THR A 140 -1.87 2.67 24.46
CA THR A 140 -2.66 1.46 24.33
C THR A 140 -1.84 0.24 24.75
N LYS A 141 -2.33 -0.48 25.77
CA LYS A 141 -1.75 -1.75 26.21
C LYS A 141 -1.98 -2.84 25.17
N TRP A 142 -0.96 -3.10 24.36
CA TRP A 142 -1.02 -4.12 23.31
C TRP A 142 -0.82 -5.53 23.89
N GLU A 143 -0.23 -5.62 25.08
CA GLU A 143 0.05 -6.84 25.84
C GLU A 143 -1.24 -7.60 26.18
N ASP A 144 -2.35 -6.87 26.39
CA ASP A 144 -3.68 -7.42 26.66
C ASP A 144 -4.37 -7.98 25.40
N GLY A 145 -3.70 -7.92 24.24
CA GLY A 145 -4.25 -8.44 22.98
C GLY A 145 -5.38 -7.60 22.40
N ARG A 146 -5.52 -6.34 22.79
CA ARG A 146 -6.61 -5.44 22.34
C ARG A 146 -6.30 -4.61 21.10
N VAL A 147 -5.16 -4.85 20.44
CA VAL A 147 -4.67 -4.06 19.30
C VAL A 147 -4.59 -4.91 18.04
N SER A 148 -5.39 -4.58 17.03
CA SER A 148 -5.38 -5.23 15.73
C SER A 148 -4.02 -5.05 15.03
N GLY A 149 -3.39 -6.16 14.65
CA GLY A 149 -2.06 -6.12 14.04
C GLY A 149 -1.02 -5.52 14.99
N ALA A 150 -0.39 -4.42 14.56
CA ALA A 150 0.66 -3.66 15.27
C ALA A 150 1.84 -4.49 15.81
N VAL A 151 1.62 -5.25 16.88
CA VAL A 151 2.56 -6.17 17.52
C VAL A 151 2.19 -7.62 17.20
N TYR A 152 3.10 -8.33 16.53
CA TYR A 152 2.80 -9.64 15.94
C TYR A 152 3.12 -10.83 16.85
N HIS A 153 4.16 -10.72 17.69
CA HIS A 153 4.56 -11.76 18.66
C HIS A 153 4.47 -11.27 20.10
N GLY A 154 5.30 -10.29 20.49
CA GLY A 154 5.23 -9.63 21.81
C GLY A 154 5.79 -10.42 23.00
N GLY A 155 6.10 -11.71 22.83
CA GLY A 155 6.68 -12.54 23.89
C GLY A 155 8.07 -12.08 24.35
N SER A 156 8.30 -12.08 25.67
CA SER A 156 9.51 -11.58 26.32
C SER A 156 10.78 -12.33 25.91
N ASP A 157 10.70 -13.64 25.69
CA ASP A 157 11.89 -14.46 25.45
C ASP A 157 12.47 -14.20 24.06
N LEU A 158 11.60 -14.10 23.04
CA LEU A 158 12.01 -13.70 21.71
C LEU A 158 12.56 -12.26 21.70
N LEU A 159 11.93 -11.35 22.45
CA LEU A 159 12.40 -9.97 22.55
C LEU A 159 13.80 -9.89 23.18
N LYS A 160 14.07 -10.65 24.25
CA LYS A 160 15.41 -10.73 24.87
C LYS A 160 16.46 -11.21 23.86
N LEU A 161 16.15 -12.26 23.08
CA LEU A 161 17.04 -12.77 22.05
C LEU A 161 17.31 -11.72 20.95
N GLN A 162 16.25 -11.05 20.49
CA GLN A 162 16.36 -9.99 19.48
C GLN A 162 17.21 -8.83 19.97
N THR A 163 17.03 -8.38 21.21
CA THR A 163 17.82 -7.29 21.79
C THR A 163 19.29 -7.69 21.95
N ALA A 164 19.58 -8.94 22.33
CA ALA A 164 20.95 -9.44 22.38
C ALA A 164 21.61 -9.46 20.99
N ALA A 165 20.91 -9.97 19.98
CA ALA A 165 21.36 -9.93 18.60
C ALA A 165 21.54 -8.49 18.08
N PHE A 166 20.62 -7.59 18.42
CA PHE A 166 20.73 -6.18 18.06
C PHE A 166 21.99 -5.55 18.65
N SER A 167 22.21 -5.74 19.96
CA SER A 167 23.37 -5.21 20.68
C SER A 167 24.69 -5.69 20.06
N GLN A 168 24.79 -6.98 19.72
CA GLN A 168 25.99 -7.57 19.12
C GLN A 168 26.35 -6.98 17.75
N PHE A 169 25.35 -6.49 16.99
CA PHE A 169 25.53 -5.96 15.64
C PHE A 169 25.16 -4.48 15.51
N ALA A 170 25.11 -3.74 16.62
CA ALA A 170 24.59 -2.35 16.68
C ALA A 170 25.27 -1.39 15.71
N VAL A 171 26.58 -1.55 15.48
CA VAL A 171 27.39 -0.71 14.58
C VAL A 171 27.47 -1.21 13.14
N ALA A 172 26.92 -2.39 12.87
CA ALA A 172 27.11 -3.05 11.58
C ALA A 172 26.30 -2.36 10.47
N ASN A 173 26.94 -2.11 9.34
CA ASN A 173 26.33 -1.49 8.17
C ASN A 173 26.60 -2.35 6.92
N PRO A 174 25.58 -2.99 6.32
CA PRO A 174 25.78 -3.97 5.25
C PRO A 174 26.23 -3.37 3.91
N ILE A 175 26.34 -2.04 3.78
CA ILE A 175 27.02 -1.43 2.63
C ILE A 175 28.54 -1.69 2.62
N HIS A 176 29.11 -2.09 3.77
CA HIS A 176 30.52 -2.50 3.91
C HIS A 176 30.61 -4.02 4.17
N PRO A 177 30.35 -4.87 3.15
CA PRO A 177 30.25 -6.32 3.34
C PRO A 177 31.57 -7.00 3.72
N ASP A 178 32.70 -6.36 3.41
CA ASP A 178 34.06 -6.75 3.81
C ASP A 178 34.33 -6.47 5.30
N VAL A 179 33.78 -5.37 5.82
CA VAL A 179 33.87 -5.02 7.25
C VAL A 179 32.88 -5.84 8.08
N PHE A 180 31.69 -6.11 7.55
CA PHE A 180 30.62 -6.83 8.27
C PHE A 180 30.15 -8.10 7.54
N PRO A 181 31.04 -9.09 7.30
CA PRO A 181 30.71 -10.28 6.53
C PRO A 181 29.64 -11.15 7.19
N GLY A 182 29.54 -11.12 8.53
CA GLY A 182 28.50 -11.82 9.29
C GLY A 182 27.09 -11.32 8.96
N VAL A 183 26.89 -10.00 8.93
CA VAL A 183 25.61 -9.40 8.54
C VAL A 183 25.28 -9.73 7.09
N ARG A 184 26.27 -9.64 6.19
CA ARG A 184 26.09 -10.06 4.79
C ARG A 184 25.64 -11.51 4.71
N LYS A 185 26.27 -12.44 5.45
CA LYS A 185 25.88 -13.85 5.49
C LYS A 185 24.42 -14.00 5.91
N MET A 186 24.05 -13.44 7.07
CA MET A 186 22.69 -13.49 7.61
C MET A 186 21.66 -12.91 6.65
N GLU A 187 21.97 -11.78 5.99
CA GLU A 187 21.09 -11.14 5.01
C GLU A 187 20.72 -12.08 3.85
N ALA A 188 21.70 -12.80 3.32
CA ALA A 188 21.44 -13.74 2.24
C ALA A 188 20.72 -15.01 2.70
N GLU A 189 20.99 -15.47 3.93
CA GLU A 189 20.29 -16.62 4.51
C GLU A 189 18.81 -16.31 4.76
N ILE A 190 18.49 -15.10 5.24
CA ILE A 190 17.10 -14.61 5.32
C ILE A 190 16.43 -14.72 3.95
N VAL A 191 17.04 -14.16 2.91
CA VAL A 191 16.48 -14.22 1.56
C VAL A 191 16.32 -15.68 1.08
N ALA A 192 17.32 -16.53 1.32
CA ALA A 192 17.28 -17.94 0.91
C ALA A 192 16.17 -18.73 1.63
N MET A 193 16.00 -18.54 2.93
CA MET A 193 14.93 -19.18 3.70
C MET A 193 13.55 -18.76 3.20
N VAL A 194 13.33 -17.47 2.96
CA VAL A 194 12.01 -17.01 2.48
C VAL A 194 11.78 -17.44 1.03
N LEU A 195 12.81 -17.51 0.18
CA LEU A 195 12.68 -18.11 -1.15
C LEU A 195 12.23 -19.58 -1.07
N ALA A 196 12.80 -20.36 -0.16
CA ALA A 196 12.41 -21.76 0.04
C ALA A 196 10.96 -21.87 0.54
N LEU A 197 10.55 -21.04 1.51
CA LEU A 197 9.17 -21.02 2.02
C LEU A 197 8.11 -20.77 0.94
N PHE A 198 8.44 -20.01 -0.09
CA PHE A 198 7.54 -19.67 -1.20
C PHE A 198 7.83 -20.44 -2.49
N ASN A 199 8.47 -21.62 -2.37
CA ASN A 199 8.69 -22.56 -3.47
C ASN A 199 9.41 -21.95 -4.68
N ALA A 200 10.38 -21.06 -4.42
CA ALA A 200 11.09 -20.37 -5.48
C ALA A 200 11.93 -21.34 -6.34
N PRO A 201 11.96 -21.17 -7.67
CA PRO A 201 12.75 -22.05 -8.53
C PRO A 201 14.26 -21.81 -8.35
N GLN A 202 15.06 -22.74 -8.86
CA GLN A 202 16.51 -22.55 -8.95
C GLN A 202 16.84 -21.27 -9.74
N GLY A 203 17.80 -20.48 -9.24
CA GLY A 203 18.17 -19.20 -9.84
C GLY A 203 17.31 -18.02 -9.42
N ALA A 204 16.27 -18.25 -8.61
CA ALA A 204 15.54 -17.19 -7.92
C ALA A 204 16.46 -16.39 -6.99
N ALA A 205 16.03 -15.17 -6.67
CA ALA A 205 16.84 -14.22 -5.95
C ALA A 205 15.97 -13.20 -5.21
N GLY A 206 16.50 -12.56 -4.18
CA GLY A 206 15.81 -11.49 -3.46
C GLY A 206 16.77 -10.48 -2.85
N VAL A 207 16.19 -9.52 -2.13
CA VAL A 207 16.86 -8.47 -1.37
C VAL A 207 16.05 -8.17 -0.10
N THR A 208 16.74 -7.90 1.01
CA THR A 208 16.08 -7.41 2.23
C THR A 208 15.80 -5.91 2.13
N THR A 209 14.70 -5.47 2.74
CA THR A 209 14.23 -4.08 2.69
C THR A 209 13.82 -3.62 4.10
N GLY A 210 13.64 -2.31 4.30
CA GLY A 210 13.19 -1.73 5.55
C GLY A 210 11.73 -2.03 5.92
N GLY A 211 10.96 -2.66 5.02
CA GLY A 211 9.55 -2.99 5.24
C GLY A 211 8.79 -3.23 3.94
N GLY A 212 7.56 -3.74 4.05
CA GLY A 212 6.75 -4.12 2.88
C GLY A 212 6.49 -2.99 1.89
N THR A 213 6.43 -1.74 2.36
CA THR A 213 6.34 -0.58 1.47
C THR A 213 7.56 -0.47 0.57
N GLU A 214 8.78 -0.60 1.10
CA GLU A 214 10.00 -0.59 0.27
C GLU A 214 10.01 -1.82 -0.67
N SER A 215 9.64 -3.00 -0.18
CA SER A 215 9.52 -4.21 -1.03
C SER A 215 8.60 -4.01 -2.24
N ILE A 216 7.42 -3.41 -2.04
CA ILE A 216 6.48 -3.07 -3.11
C ILE A 216 7.05 -2.01 -4.06
N LEU A 217 7.68 -0.96 -3.52
CA LEU A 217 8.32 0.10 -4.32
C LEU A 217 9.40 -0.49 -5.23
N MET A 218 10.26 -1.35 -4.69
CA MET A 218 11.34 -1.99 -5.45
C MET A 218 10.80 -2.94 -6.54
N ALA A 219 9.73 -3.69 -6.25
CA ALA A 219 9.08 -4.53 -7.27
C ALA A 219 8.48 -3.70 -8.42
N CYS A 220 7.85 -2.57 -8.10
CA CYS A 220 7.32 -1.64 -9.10
C CYS A 220 8.45 -0.99 -9.93
N LEU A 221 9.54 -0.59 -9.27
CA LEU A 221 10.71 -0.03 -9.94
C LEU A 221 11.34 -1.05 -10.89
N SER A 222 11.55 -2.29 -10.44
CA SER A 222 12.05 -3.38 -11.28
C SER A 222 11.18 -3.59 -12.53
N ALA A 223 9.84 -3.68 -12.37
CA ALA A 223 8.93 -3.85 -13.49
C ALA A 223 8.97 -2.67 -14.48
N ARG A 224 9.08 -1.44 -13.98
CA ARG A 224 9.21 -0.22 -14.79
C ARG A 224 10.51 -0.23 -15.59
N GLN A 225 11.65 -0.51 -14.94
CA GLN A 225 12.95 -0.51 -15.60
C GLN A 225 13.07 -1.65 -16.62
N LYS A 226 12.53 -2.83 -16.30
CA LYS A 226 12.39 -3.94 -17.26
C LYS A 226 11.63 -3.51 -18.51
N ALA A 227 10.46 -2.91 -18.34
CA ALA A 227 9.62 -2.49 -19.46
C ALA A 227 10.25 -1.37 -20.29
N TYR A 228 10.98 -0.45 -19.65
CA TYR A 228 11.76 0.55 -20.38
C TYR A 228 12.89 -0.09 -21.19
N ALA A 229 13.72 -0.92 -20.55
CA ALA A 229 14.90 -1.52 -21.17
C ALA A 229 14.55 -2.52 -22.30
N GLU A 230 13.53 -3.36 -22.11
CA GLU A 230 13.21 -4.43 -23.07
C GLU A 230 12.11 -4.06 -24.08
N ARG A 231 11.23 -3.11 -23.73
CA ARG A 231 10.04 -2.76 -24.54
C ARG A 231 9.94 -1.27 -24.88
N GLY A 232 10.84 -0.42 -24.38
CA GLY A 232 10.81 1.02 -24.65
C GLY A 232 9.60 1.75 -24.05
N VAL A 233 8.98 1.22 -22.99
CA VAL A 233 7.78 1.83 -22.39
C VAL A 233 8.14 3.09 -21.62
N THR A 234 7.64 4.25 -22.09
CA THR A 234 7.86 5.57 -21.45
C THR A 234 6.67 6.07 -20.63
N GLU A 235 5.50 5.45 -20.79
CA GLU A 235 4.27 5.78 -20.06
C GLU A 235 3.76 4.54 -19.31
N PRO A 236 4.48 4.07 -18.29
CA PRO A 236 4.20 2.78 -17.66
C PRO A 236 2.83 2.76 -16.98
N GLU A 237 2.11 1.65 -17.13
CA GLU A 237 0.82 1.42 -16.47
C GLU A 237 0.85 0.12 -15.65
N MET A 238 0.23 0.10 -14.47
CA MET A 238 0.04 -1.11 -13.68
C MET A 238 -1.43 -1.36 -13.39
N ILE A 239 -1.81 -2.64 -13.28
CA ILE A 239 -3.18 -3.06 -13.02
C ILE A 239 -3.21 -3.77 -11.68
N LEU A 240 -4.02 -3.27 -10.76
CA LEU A 240 -4.11 -3.78 -9.40
C LEU A 240 -5.56 -3.84 -8.91
N PRO A 241 -5.89 -4.75 -7.98
CA PRO A 241 -7.15 -4.75 -7.24
C PRO A 241 -7.32 -3.45 -6.44
N GLU A 242 -8.55 -2.96 -6.27
CA GLU A 242 -8.84 -1.80 -5.42
C GLU A 242 -8.50 -2.04 -3.93
N THR A 243 -8.37 -3.30 -3.54
CA THR A 243 -7.96 -3.76 -2.20
C THR A 243 -6.45 -3.87 -2.02
N ALA A 244 -5.65 -3.68 -3.08
CA ALA A 244 -4.19 -3.74 -3.00
C ALA A 244 -3.63 -2.64 -2.07
N HIS A 245 -2.47 -2.90 -1.48
CA HIS A 245 -1.88 -2.01 -0.48
C HIS A 245 -1.63 -0.59 -1.02
N ALA A 246 -1.81 0.43 -0.18
CA ALA A 246 -1.62 1.84 -0.56
C ALA A 246 -0.20 2.15 -1.10
N ALA A 247 0.80 1.32 -0.76
CA ALA A 247 2.17 1.44 -1.27
C ALA A 247 2.27 1.37 -2.80
N PHE A 248 1.34 0.70 -3.50
CA PHE A 248 1.30 0.76 -4.97
C PHE A 248 0.93 2.16 -5.45
N ASN A 249 -0.04 2.84 -4.84
CA ASN A 249 -0.34 4.23 -5.19
C ASN A 249 0.83 5.17 -4.84
N LYS A 250 1.57 4.89 -3.76
CA LYS A 250 2.83 5.59 -3.47
C LYS A 250 3.88 5.36 -4.57
N ALA A 251 4.03 4.12 -5.07
CA ALA A 251 4.91 3.79 -6.18
C ALA A 251 4.50 4.51 -7.48
N SER A 252 3.19 4.63 -7.72
CA SER A 252 2.61 5.39 -8.83
C SER A 252 3.06 6.84 -8.82
N GLU A 253 2.94 7.51 -7.66
CA GLU A 253 3.34 8.91 -7.50
C GLU A 253 4.86 9.07 -7.62
N TYR A 254 5.65 8.21 -6.96
CA TYR A 254 7.10 8.34 -6.91
C TYR A 254 7.78 8.02 -8.25
N PHE A 255 7.26 7.05 -9.00
CA PHE A 255 7.91 6.55 -10.23
C PHE A 255 7.17 6.91 -11.52
N GLY A 256 6.08 7.68 -11.43
CA GLY A 256 5.29 8.10 -12.59
C GLY A 256 4.61 6.92 -13.31
N ILE A 257 4.08 5.97 -12.55
CA ILE A 257 3.38 4.79 -13.09
C ILE A 257 1.88 5.03 -13.00
N LYS A 258 1.14 4.94 -14.11
CA LYS A 258 -0.32 5.09 -14.08
C LYS A 258 -1.00 3.83 -13.51
N VAL A 259 -1.91 4.02 -12.57
CA VAL A 259 -2.67 2.93 -11.94
C VAL A 259 -4.01 2.70 -12.63
N HIS A 260 -4.31 1.44 -12.92
CA HIS A 260 -5.67 0.96 -13.20
C HIS A 260 -6.15 0.12 -12.01
N SER A 261 -7.02 0.72 -11.20
CA SER A 261 -7.66 0.03 -10.08
C SER A 261 -8.86 -0.79 -10.57
N VAL A 262 -8.88 -2.08 -10.24
CA VAL A 262 -9.91 -3.03 -10.64
C VAL A 262 -10.78 -3.38 -9.43
N ARG A 263 -12.09 -3.33 -9.63
CA ARG A 263 -13.07 -3.61 -8.56
C ARG A 263 -12.98 -5.04 -8.05
N CYS A 264 -13.28 -5.18 -6.76
CA CYS A 264 -13.37 -6.44 -6.05
C CYS A 264 -14.84 -6.68 -5.64
N PRO A 265 -15.69 -7.19 -6.55
CA PRO A 265 -17.13 -7.26 -6.32
C PRO A 265 -17.52 -8.23 -5.20
N THR A 266 -18.63 -7.91 -4.53
CA THR A 266 -19.36 -8.83 -3.64
C THR A 266 -19.92 -10.03 -4.45
N PRO A 267 -20.05 -11.24 -3.88
CA PRO A 267 -19.79 -11.61 -2.48
C PRO A 267 -18.32 -11.92 -2.14
N ASP A 268 -17.47 -12.18 -3.14
CA ASP A 268 -16.15 -12.77 -2.88
C ASP A 268 -15.06 -11.74 -2.53
N TYR A 269 -15.24 -10.48 -2.94
CA TYR A 269 -14.26 -9.40 -2.76
C TYR A 269 -12.86 -9.71 -3.32
N LYS A 270 -12.81 -10.54 -4.37
CA LYS A 270 -11.63 -10.83 -5.18
C LYS A 270 -11.61 -9.96 -6.43
N VAL A 271 -10.42 -9.69 -6.97
CA VAL A 271 -10.28 -8.92 -8.22
C VAL A 271 -11.03 -9.54 -9.41
N ASP A 272 -11.77 -8.74 -10.18
CA ASP A 272 -12.41 -9.22 -11.40
C ASP A 272 -11.40 -9.45 -12.54
N ILE A 273 -11.01 -10.71 -12.72
CA ILE A 273 -10.05 -11.17 -13.75
C ILE A 273 -10.46 -10.73 -15.16
N ARG A 274 -11.76 -10.66 -15.47
CA ARG A 274 -12.21 -10.21 -16.80
C ARG A 274 -11.88 -8.74 -17.04
N SER A 275 -12.06 -7.91 -16.02
CA SER A 275 -11.67 -6.50 -16.06
C SER A 275 -10.15 -6.32 -16.17
N VAL A 276 -9.37 -7.09 -15.42
CA VAL A 276 -7.90 -7.10 -15.54
C VAL A 276 -7.49 -7.35 -17.00
N ARG A 277 -8.00 -8.43 -17.61
CA ARG A 277 -7.71 -8.78 -19.00
C ARG A 277 -8.05 -7.66 -19.99
N ARG A 278 -9.17 -6.95 -19.80
CA ARG A 278 -9.59 -5.86 -20.70
C ARG A 278 -8.71 -4.62 -20.60
N LEU A 279 -8.11 -4.37 -19.44
CA LEU A 279 -7.26 -3.21 -19.18
C LEU A 279 -5.81 -3.38 -19.69
N ILE A 280 -5.37 -4.62 -19.89
CA ILE A 280 -4.03 -4.91 -20.42
C ILE A 280 -3.84 -4.26 -21.79
N ASN A 281 -2.71 -3.55 -21.94
CA ASN A 281 -2.33 -2.83 -23.14
C ASN A 281 -0.80 -2.76 -23.30
N PRO A 282 -0.27 -2.20 -24.41
CA PRO A 282 1.17 -2.14 -24.66
C PRO A 282 2.01 -1.36 -23.64
N ASN A 283 1.39 -0.53 -22.80
CA ASN A 283 2.07 0.20 -21.73
C ASN A 283 2.00 -0.53 -20.38
N THR A 284 1.26 -1.65 -20.28
CA THR A 284 1.14 -2.40 -19.03
C THR A 284 2.48 -3.06 -18.66
N ILE A 285 2.98 -2.74 -17.46
CA ILE A 285 4.28 -3.19 -16.94
C ILE A 285 4.16 -4.18 -15.79
N LEU A 286 3.03 -4.21 -15.08
CA LEU A 286 2.86 -5.00 -13.87
C LEU A 286 1.39 -5.35 -13.62
N LEU A 287 1.14 -6.61 -13.32
CA LEU A 287 -0.09 -7.09 -12.68
C LEU A 287 0.18 -7.30 -11.19
N VAL A 288 -0.83 -7.06 -10.36
CA VAL A 288 -0.74 -7.21 -8.89
C VAL A 288 -1.87 -8.10 -8.39
N GLY A 289 -1.57 -8.94 -7.40
CA GLY A 289 -2.57 -9.61 -6.56
C GLY A 289 -2.06 -9.69 -5.12
N SER A 290 -2.96 -9.80 -4.14
CA SER A 290 -2.60 -9.87 -2.73
C SER A 290 -2.87 -11.25 -2.12
N ALA A 291 -2.03 -11.67 -1.18
CA ALA A 291 -2.11 -12.96 -0.50
C ALA A 291 -1.82 -12.83 1.02
N PRO A 292 -2.82 -12.42 1.84
CA PRO A 292 -4.08 -11.79 1.46
C PRO A 292 -3.96 -10.25 1.40
N ASN A 293 -5.02 -9.57 0.95
CA ASN A 293 -5.12 -8.12 1.05
C ASN A 293 -5.34 -7.65 2.51
N PHE A 294 -4.87 -6.44 2.81
CA PHE A 294 -5.03 -5.83 4.12
C PHE A 294 -6.48 -5.54 4.51
N PRO A 295 -7.34 -4.97 3.65
CA PRO A 295 -8.67 -4.55 4.07
C PRO A 295 -9.54 -5.72 4.56
N HIS A 296 -9.60 -6.82 3.80
CA HIS A 296 -10.61 -7.86 4.03
C HIS A 296 -10.02 -9.24 4.33
N GLY A 297 -8.70 -9.42 4.30
CA GLY A 297 -8.09 -10.73 4.53
C GLY A 297 -8.31 -11.73 3.40
N ILE A 298 -8.63 -11.25 2.20
CA ILE A 298 -8.93 -12.09 1.03
C ILE A 298 -7.68 -12.32 0.18
N VAL A 299 -7.47 -13.56 -0.23
CA VAL A 299 -6.45 -13.94 -1.22
C VAL A 299 -7.05 -13.82 -2.62
N ASP A 300 -6.46 -12.98 -3.46
CA ASP A 300 -6.88 -12.82 -4.86
C ASP A 300 -6.69 -14.12 -5.66
N ASP A 301 -7.35 -14.25 -6.81
CA ASP A 301 -7.17 -15.38 -7.73
C ASP A 301 -5.82 -15.29 -8.45
N ILE A 302 -4.75 -15.64 -7.73
CA ILE A 302 -3.38 -15.63 -8.23
C ILE A 302 -3.17 -16.61 -9.39
N PRO A 303 -3.75 -17.83 -9.41
CA PRO A 303 -3.69 -18.70 -10.59
C PRO A 303 -4.22 -18.03 -11.86
N ALA A 304 -5.36 -17.33 -11.79
CA ALA A 304 -5.90 -16.61 -12.94
C ALA A 304 -5.03 -15.42 -13.37
N LEU A 305 -4.52 -14.65 -12.41
CA LEU A 305 -3.58 -13.57 -12.70
C LEU A 305 -2.30 -14.11 -13.34
N SER A 306 -1.79 -15.25 -12.87
CA SER A 306 -0.62 -15.94 -13.42
C SER A 306 -0.85 -16.35 -14.88
N ARG A 307 -2.02 -16.93 -15.21
CA ARG A 307 -2.39 -17.25 -16.60
C ARG A 307 -2.38 -16.01 -17.51
N LEU A 308 -2.87 -14.86 -17.03
CA LEU A 308 -2.79 -13.59 -17.76
C LEU A 308 -1.34 -13.11 -17.91
N ALA A 309 -0.56 -13.14 -16.84
CA ALA A 309 0.84 -12.73 -16.83
C ALA A 309 1.68 -13.50 -17.86
N VAL A 310 1.50 -14.83 -17.93
CA VAL A 310 2.15 -15.69 -18.93
C VAL A 310 1.66 -15.34 -20.34
N THR A 311 0.34 -15.26 -20.55
CA THR A 311 -0.26 -15.00 -21.87
C THR A 311 0.22 -13.68 -22.47
N TYR A 312 0.28 -12.63 -21.66
CA TYR A 312 0.64 -11.28 -22.11
C TYR A 312 2.13 -10.95 -21.91
N LYS A 313 2.92 -11.86 -21.32
CA LYS A 313 4.34 -11.68 -20.99
C LYS A 313 4.58 -10.43 -20.12
N ILE A 314 3.74 -10.25 -19.10
CA ILE A 314 3.78 -9.13 -18.16
C ILE A 314 4.15 -9.68 -16.77
N PRO A 315 5.08 -9.04 -16.03
CA PRO A 315 5.33 -9.38 -14.63
C PRO A 315 4.05 -9.41 -13.78
N LEU A 316 3.93 -10.43 -12.92
CA LEU A 316 2.98 -10.48 -11.81
C LEU A 316 3.74 -10.37 -10.50
N HIS A 317 3.32 -9.42 -9.66
CA HIS A 317 3.74 -9.32 -8.27
C HIS A 317 2.63 -9.83 -7.35
N VAL A 318 2.99 -10.70 -6.42
CA VAL A 318 2.11 -11.14 -5.34
C VAL A 318 2.52 -10.40 -4.07
N ASP A 319 1.64 -9.51 -3.59
CA ASP A 319 1.80 -8.85 -2.31
C ASP A 319 1.42 -9.82 -1.19
N CYS A 320 2.44 -10.45 -0.61
CA CYS A 320 2.33 -11.33 0.54
C CYS A 320 2.94 -10.68 1.79
N CYS A 321 3.00 -9.34 1.82
CA CYS A 321 3.54 -8.61 2.96
C CYS A 321 2.78 -9.01 4.23
N LEU A 322 1.45 -8.99 4.18
CA LEU A 322 0.59 -9.37 5.30
C LEU A 322 0.50 -10.87 5.51
N GLY A 323 0.35 -11.69 4.47
CA GLY A 323 0.26 -13.15 4.63
C GLY A 323 1.53 -13.73 5.26
N SER A 324 2.68 -13.15 4.89
CA SER A 324 3.98 -13.34 5.53
C SER A 324 4.23 -14.84 5.78
N PHE A 325 4.68 -15.22 6.97
CA PHE A 325 4.99 -16.61 7.30
C PHE A 325 3.71 -17.42 7.57
N VAL A 326 2.65 -16.81 8.13
CA VAL A 326 1.41 -17.55 8.47
C VAL A 326 0.80 -18.24 7.25
N ILE A 327 0.70 -17.56 6.11
CA ILE A 327 0.11 -18.15 4.91
C ILE A 327 0.96 -19.31 4.35
N ALA A 328 2.28 -19.28 4.51
CA ALA A 328 3.18 -20.36 4.09
C ALA A 328 3.07 -21.61 4.99
N PHE A 329 2.65 -21.43 6.25
CA PHE A 329 2.51 -22.52 7.22
C PHE A 329 1.08 -23.05 7.39
N LEU A 330 0.08 -22.54 6.66
CA LEU A 330 -1.32 -22.99 6.76
C LEU A 330 -1.47 -24.51 6.66
N LYS A 331 -0.86 -25.12 5.64
CA LYS A 331 -0.92 -26.57 5.41
C LYS A 331 -0.29 -27.37 6.55
N HIS A 332 0.88 -26.93 7.03
CA HIS A 332 1.58 -27.54 8.16
C HIS A 332 0.76 -27.45 9.45
N ALA A 333 0.00 -26.36 9.63
CA ALA A 333 -0.86 -26.12 10.78
C ALA A 333 -2.25 -26.79 10.67
N GLY A 334 -2.51 -27.56 9.61
CA GLY A 334 -3.77 -28.30 9.39
C GLY A 334 -4.89 -27.49 8.73
N TYR A 335 -4.58 -26.35 8.11
CA TYR A 335 -5.53 -25.50 7.41
C TYR A 335 -5.38 -25.59 5.89
N PRO A 336 -6.45 -25.32 5.10
CA PRO A 336 -6.35 -25.27 3.65
C PRO A 336 -5.42 -24.14 3.20
N SER A 337 -4.49 -24.48 2.31
CA SER A 337 -3.63 -23.51 1.61
C SER A 337 -4.40 -22.93 0.40
N PRO A 338 -4.33 -21.61 0.14
CA PRO A 338 -5.04 -20.99 -0.98
C PRO A 338 -4.63 -21.60 -2.33
N TYR A 339 -5.63 -22.04 -3.11
CA TYR A 339 -5.47 -22.54 -4.48
C TYR A 339 -4.50 -23.73 -4.62
N GLU A 340 -4.33 -24.56 -3.58
CA GLU A 340 -3.37 -25.67 -3.60
C GLU A 340 -3.55 -26.59 -4.83
N ASP A 341 -4.79 -26.90 -5.20
CA ASP A 341 -5.13 -27.74 -6.37
C ASP A 341 -4.90 -27.05 -7.73
N GLU A 342 -4.71 -25.73 -7.74
CA GLU A 342 -4.40 -24.93 -8.94
C GLU A 342 -2.92 -24.49 -8.99
N GLY A 343 -2.07 -25.06 -8.15
CA GLY A 343 -0.64 -24.73 -8.09
C GLY A 343 -0.29 -23.64 -7.06
N GLY A 344 -1.19 -23.35 -6.12
CA GLY A 344 -0.97 -22.42 -5.02
C GLY A 344 -1.07 -20.95 -5.41
N PHE A 345 -0.37 -20.09 -4.67
CA PHE A 345 -0.37 -18.63 -4.84
C PHE A 345 1.04 -18.03 -4.98
N ASP A 346 2.08 -18.88 -4.98
CA ASP A 346 3.50 -18.51 -4.88
C ASP A 346 4.28 -18.80 -6.19
N PHE A 347 5.60 -18.99 -6.10
CA PHE A 347 6.44 -19.24 -7.27
C PHE A 347 6.19 -20.58 -7.98
N ARG A 348 5.37 -21.48 -7.43
CA ARG A 348 4.84 -22.65 -8.18
C ARG A 348 4.08 -22.21 -9.43
N LEU A 349 3.42 -21.06 -9.40
CA LEU A 349 2.70 -20.49 -10.54
C LEU A 349 3.66 -19.78 -11.51
N PRO A 350 3.76 -20.19 -12.80
CA PRO A 350 4.79 -19.69 -13.72
C PRO A 350 4.73 -18.19 -14.00
N GLY A 351 3.55 -17.57 -13.90
CA GLY A 351 3.36 -16.14 -14.09
C GLY A 351 3.86 -15.27 -12.93
N VAL A 352 3.97 -15.82 -11.72
CA VAL A 352 4.44 -15.06 -10.53
C VAL A 352 5.91 -14.73 -10.70
N THR A 353 6.23 -13.45 -10.88
CA THR A 353 7.60 -12.98 -11.12
C THR A 353 8.27 -12.40 -9.89
N SER A 354 7.49 -11.89 -8.94
CA SER A 354 7.99 -11.39 -7.66
C SER A 354 6.97 -11.55 -6.54
N ILE A 355 7.47 -11.63 -5.31
CA ILE A 355 6.66 -11.73 -4.08
C ILE A 355 7.29 -10.81 -3.04
N SER A 356 6.49 -10.00 -2.35
CA SER A 356 6.93 -9.25 -1.16
C SER A 356 6.46 -9.96 0.11
N VAL A 357 7.31 -10.05 1.13
CA VAL A 357 7.04 -10.81 2.37
C VAL A 357 7.62 -10.04 3.56
N ASP A 358 6.79 -9.65 4.52
CA ASP A 358 7.27 -8.92 5.70
C ASP A 358 7.74 -9.87 6.78
N THR A 359 9.05 -9.94 7.03
CA THR A 359 9.59 -10.65 8.19
C THR A 359 9.23 -9.96 9.50
N HIS A 360 9.01 -8.64 9.51
CA HIS A 360 8.60 -7.89 10.71
C HIS A 360 7.10 -8.00 11.08
N LYS A 361 6.34 -8.80 10.32
CA LYS A 361 4.95 -9.15 10.59
C LYS A 361 4.92 -10.55 11.20
N TYR A 362 4.40 -11.55 10.50
CA TYR A 362 4.31 -12.92 10.99
C TYR A 362 5.63 -13.70 10.92
N GLY A 363 6.70 -13.12 10.33
CA GLY A 363 8.07 -13.62 10.56
C GLY A 363 8.60 -13.28 11.96
N PHE A 364 7.88 -12.44 12.72
CA PHE A 364 8.17 -12.03 14.09
C PHE A 364 9.51 -11.32 14.31
N ALA A 365 10.18 -10.90 13.24
CA ALA A 365 11.37 -10.07 13.33
C ALA A 365 11.05 -8.66 13.88
N PRO A 366 12.05 -7.93 14.41
CA PRO A 366 11.85 -6.53 14.78
C PRO A 366 11.39 -5.66 13.61
N LYS A 367 10.67 -4.58 13.93
CA LYS A 367 10.26 -3.56 12.96
C LYS A 367 11.46 -3.06 12.16
N GLY A 368 11.23 -2.74 10.89
CA GLY A 368 12.29 -2.35 9.96
C GLY A 368 12.85 -3.48 9.08
N ASN A 369 12.21 -4.66 9.02
CA ASN A 369 12.63 -5.77 8.15
C ASN A 369 11.51 -6.31 7.22
N SER A 370 11.84 -6.53 5.95
CA SER A 370 11.03 -7.25 4.96
C SER A 370 11.94 -7.82 3.87
N VAL A 371 11.36 -8.59 2.94
CA VAL A 371 12.05 -9.06 1.75
C VAL A 371 11.21 -8.84 0.49
N VAL A 372 11.89 -8.56 -0.61
CA VAL A 372 11.35 -8.67 -1.96
C VAL A 372 12.08 -9.80 -2.69
N LEU A 373 11.29 -10.72 -3.24
CA LEU A 373 11.75 -11.92 -3.92
C LEU A 373 11.41 -11.82 -5.40
N TYR A 374 12.25 -12.41 -6.24
CA TYR A 374 12.13 -12.46 -7.68
C TYR A 374 12.37 -13.87 -8.18
N ARG A 375 11.60 -14.27 -9.20
CA ARG A 375 11.72 -15.59 -9.85
C ARG A 375 13.13 -15.84 -10.40
N ASN A 376 13.87 -14.80 -10.78
CA ASN A 376 15.24 -14.92 -11.24
C ASN A 376 16.08 -13.65 -10.97
N ARG A 377 17.39 -13.77 -11.14
CA ARG A 377 18.37 -12.68 -10.92
C ARG A 377 18.22 -11.51 -11.89
N VAL A 378 17.73 -11.72 -13.11
CA VAL A 378 17.54 -10.67 -14.12
C VAL A 378 16.43 -9.72 -13.70
N LEU A 379 15.31 -10.26 -13.21
CA LEU A 379 14.22 -9.46 -12.64
C LEU A 379 14.71 -8.61 -11.46
N ARG A 380 15.53 -9.21 -10.59
CA ARG A 380 16.13 -8.47 -9.46
C ARG A 380 17.06 -7.36 -9.93
N SER A 381 17.89 -7.57 -10.97
CA SER A 381 18.88 -6.56 -11.39
C SER A 381 18.26 -5.25 -11.89
N TYR A 382 17.02 -5.27 -12.39
CA TYR A 382 16.31 -4.05 -12.78
C TYR A 382 15.99 -3.10 -11.61
N GLN A 383 16.10 -3.57 -10.37
CA GLN A 383 15.86 -2.74 -9.19
C GLN A 383 17.12 -2.02 -8.70
N TYR A 384 18.30 -2.47 -9.10
CA TYR A 384 19.56 -1.95 -8.57
C TYR A 384 19.82 -0.51 -9.03
N PHE A 385 20.48 0.25 -8.16
CA PHE A 385 21.12 1.49 -8.54
C PHE A 385 22.62 1.26 -8.69
N ILE A 386 23.20 1.68 -9.82
CA ILE A 386 24.63 1.51 -10.13
C ILE A 386 25.13 2.82 -10.73
N LEU A 387 26.14 3.41 -10.11
CA LEU A 387 26.78 4.66 -10.54
C LEU A 387 28.29 4.45 -10.62
N PRO A 388 28.83 4.11 -11.82
CA PRO A 388 30.24 3.74 -11.97
C PRO A 388 31.20 4.94 -11.95
N ASN A 389 30.71 6.14 -12.30
CA ASN A 389 31.54 7.32 -12.57
C ASN A 389 31.44 8.39 -11.47
N TRP A 390 31.06 8.02 -10.25
CA TRP A 390 31.01 8.96 -9.13
C TRP A 390 32.41 9.23 -8.57
N PRO A 391 32.81 10.49 -8.28
CA PRO A 391 34.13 10.79 -7.73
C PRO A 391 34.46 10.09 -6.40
N GLY A 392 33.46 9.63 -5.64
CA GLY A 392 33.64 8.82 -4.43
C GLY A 392 33.92 7.33 -4.69
N GLY A 393 34.06 6.92 -5.94
CA GLY A 393 34.24 5.53 -6.36
C GLY A 393 32.97 4.90 -6.92
N VAL A 394 33.08 3.66 -7.41
CA VAL A 394 31.94 2.90 -7.94
C VAL A 394 30.91 2.69 -6.82
N TYR A 395 29.70 3.20 -7.02
CA TYR A 395 28.61 3.05 -6.06
C TYR A 395 27.54 2.10 -6.58
N ALA A 396 27.11 1.15 -5.75
CA ALA A 396 25.99 0.26 -6.05
C ALA A 396 25.16 -0.01 -4.81
N SER A 397 23.83 0.01 -4.95
CA SER A 397 22.90 -0.37 -3.87
C SER A 397 21.85 -1.37 -4.37
N PRO A 398 21.49 -2.39 -3.55
CA PRO A 398 20.52 -3.38 -3.94
C PRO A 398 19.07 -2.94 -3.71
N SER A 399 18.84 -1.92 -2.86
CA SER A 399 17.53 -1.34 -2.53
C SER A 399 17.61 0.20 -2.44
N ILE A 400 16.59 0.86 -1.86
CA ILE A 400 16.51 2.33 -1.79
C ILE A 400 17.67 2.93 -0.98
N ALA A 401 18.02 2.30 0.15
CA ALA A 401 18.98 2.85 1.09
C ALA A 401 20.44 2.52 0.71
N GLY A 402 21.35 3.44 1.07
CA GLY A 402 22.78 3.17 1.15
C GLY A 402 23.14 2.49 2.47
N SER A 403 23.46 3.29 3.49
CA SER A 403 23.66 2.79 4.86
C SER A 403 22.37 2.18 5.42
N ARG A 404 22.49 1.02 6.07
CA ARG A 404 21.35 0.29 6.66
C ARG A 404 21.72 -0.26 8.06
N PRO A 405 20.75 -0.45 8.96
CA PRO A 405 21.02 -1.00 10.29
C PRO A 405 21.21 -2.52 10.25
N GLY A 406 22.47 -2.97 10.23
CA GLY A 406 22.82 -4.41 10.26
C GLY A 406 22.31 -5.15 11.49
N ALA A 407 22.13 -4.44 12.61
CA ALA A 407 21.51 -4.96 13.83
C ALA A 407 20.08 -5.50 13.61
N LEU A 408 19.30 -4.85 12.75
CA LEU A 408 17.94 -5.32 12.43
C LEU A 408 17.96 -6.60 11.59
N ILE A 409 18.92 -6.73 10.68
CA ILE A 409 19.15 -7.95 9.89
C ILE A 409 19.55 -9.11 10.81
N ALA A 410 20.48 -8.86 11.74
CA ALA A 410 20.91 -9.88 12.70
C ALA A 410 19.75 -10.36 13.58
N SER A 411 18.94 -9.43 14.08
CA SER A 411 17.78 -9.74 14.91
C SER A 411 16.66 -10.46 14.13
N CYS A 412 16.50 -10.11 12.85
CA CYS A 412 15.61 -10.83 11.93
C CYS A 412 16.07 -12.28 11.77
N TRP A 413 17.34 -12.49 11.45
CA TRP A 413 17.92 -13.83 11.31
C TRP A 413 17.75 -14.66 12.59
N ALA A 414 18.05 -14.07 13.76
CA ALA A 414 17.87 -14.73 15.05
C ALA A 414 16.41 -15.14 15.29
N SER A 415 15.44 -14.33 14.87
CA SER A 415 14.02 -14.65 14.97
C SER A 415 13.67 -15.87 14.10
N LEU A 416 14.10 -15.87 12.83
CA LEU A 416 13.83 -16.99 11.93
C LEU A 416 14.43 -18.30 12.44
N MET A 417 15.67 -18.25 12.93
CA MET A 417 16.37 -19.41 13.48
C MET A 417 15.77 -19.93 14.78
N SER A 418 15.37 -19.03 15.68
CA SER A 418 14.79 -19.41 16.97
C SER A 418 13.38 -19.96 16.83
N MET A 419 12.58 -19.44 15.90
CA MET A 419 11.22 -19.92 15.67
C MET A 419 11.25 -21.28 14.97
N GLY A 420 12.05 -21.41 13.91
CA GLY A 420 12.07 -22.59 13.05
C GLY A 420 10.69 -22.92 12.46
N GLU A 421 10.60 -24.01 11.71
CA GLU A 421 9.32 -24.43 11.11
C GLU A 421 8.27 -24.80 12.16
N SER A 422 8.67 -25.44 13.26
CA SER A 422 7.78 -25.85 14.34
C SER A 422 7.13 -24.66 15.05
N GLY A 423 7.90 -23.62 15.37
CA GLY A 423 7.38 -22.43 16.03
C GLY A 423 6.46 -21.62 15.12
N TYR A 424 6.76 -21.52 13.82
CA TYR A 424 5.86 -20.88 12.87
C TYR A 424 4.59 -21.69 12.61
N THR A 425 4.66 -23.02 12.63
CA THR A 425 3.49 -23.90 12.52
C THR A 425 2.56 -23.73 13.71
N ASP A 426 3.09 -23.77 14.94
CA ASP A 426 2.31 -23.53 16.17
C ASP A 426 1.70 -22.11 16.19
N SER A 427 2.48 -21.10 15.82
CA SER A 427 2.01 -19.72 15.73
C SER A 427 0.89 -19.57 14.70
N CYS A 428 1.04 -20.19 13.52
CA CYS A 428 -0.01 -20.22 12.51
C CYS A 428 -1.28 -20.87 13.06
N HIS A 429 -1.14 -22.00 13.78
CA HIS A 429 -2.28 -22.67 14.38
C HIS A 429 -3.07 -21.79 15.36
N LYS A 430 -2.37 -21.10 16.26
CA LYS A 430 -2.99 -20.16 17.22
C LYS A 430 -3.68 -18.99 16.53
N ILE A 431 -2.99 -18.35 15.58
CA ILE A 431 -3.49 -17.14 14.90
C ILE A 431 -4.69 -17.45 14.02
N VAL A 432 -4.59 -18.48 13.18
CA VAL A 432 -5.66 -18.85 12.25
C VAL A 432 -6.82 -19.50 12.99
N GLY A 433 -6.56 -20.27 14.06
CA GLY A 433 -7.59 -20.80 14.93
C GLY A 433 -8.44 -19.70 15.58
N ALA A 434 -7.80 -18.64 16.10
CA ALA A 434 -8.51 -17.49 16.64
C ALA A 434 -9.29 -16.72 15.56
N ALA A 435 -8.70 -16.52 14.37
CA ALA A 435 -9.39 -15.88 13.25
C ALA A 435 -10.66 -16.64 12.85
N LYS A 436 -10.58 -17.97 12.72
CA LYS A 436 -11.75 -18.83 12.43
C LYS A 436 -12.80 -18.78 13.53
N LYS A 437 -12.39 -18.89 14.80
CA LYS A 437 -13.30 -18.79 15.95
C LYS A 437 -14.07 -17.46 15.95
N PHE A 438 -13.39 -16.36 15.66
CA PHE A 438 -14.04 -15.04 15.54
C PHE A 438 -14.95 -14.96 14.32
N GLU A 439 -14.52 -15.49 13.17
CA GLU A 439 -15.35 -15.56 11.96
C GLU A 439 -16.65 -16.35 12.21
N GLU A 440 -16.55 -17.53 12.81
CA GLU A 440 -17.67 -18.39 13.22
C GLU A 440 -18.60 -17.64 14.18
N ALA A 441 -18.05 -16.93 15.18
CA ALA A 441 -18.85 -16.11 16.09
C ALA A 441 -19.65 -15.02 15.34
N ILE A 442 -19.05 -14.32 14.38
CA ILE A 442 -19.78 -13.31 13.58
C ILE A 442 -20.88 -13.96 12.75
N ARG A 443 -20.66 -15.16 12.20
CA ARG A 443 -21.61 -15.86 11.34
C ARG A 443 -22.75 -16.52 12.11
N GLU A 444 -22.48 -17.03 13.32
CA GLU A 444 -23.39 -17.95 14.02
C GLU A 444 -23.91 -17.41 15.35
N HIS A 445 -23.16 -16.56 16.06
CA HIS A 445 -23.59 -16.08 17.38
C HIS A 445 -24.89 -15.26 17.26
N PRO A 446 -25.97 -15.57 18.02
CA PRO A 446 -27.30 -15.00 17.81
C PRO A 446 -27.40 -13.48 17.87
N GLU A 447 -26.51 -12.81 18.61
CA GLU A 447 -26.47 -11.34 18.68
C GLU A 447 -25.62 -10.71 17.57
N LEU A 448 -24.58 -11.41 17.10
CA LEU A 448 -23.65 -10.89 16.10
C LEU A 448 -24.19 -11.11 14.68
N SER A 449 -24.69 -12.32 14.38
CA SER A 449 -25.17 -12.70 13.03
C SER A 449 -26.39 -11.90 12.56
N LYS A 450 -27.20 -11.39 13.50
CA LYS A 450 -28.32 -10.47 13.21
C LYS A 450 -27.89 -9.07 12.81
N SER A 451 -26.66 -8.69 13.14
CA SER A 451 -26.18 -7.30 13.01
C SER A 451 -25.00 -7.17 12.05
N PHE A 452 -24.22 -8.24 11.90
CA PHE A 452 -22.97 -8.25 11.15
C PHE A 452 -22.94 -9.35 10.10
N LYS A 453 -22.09 -9.13 9.11
CA LYS A 453 -21.69 -10.13 8.12
C LYS A 453 -20.19 -10.03 7.89
N VAL A 454 -19.54 -11.17 7.72
CA VAL A 454 -18.14 -11.23 7.28
C VAL A 454 -18.04 -10.73 5.85
N VAL A 455 -17.00 -9.95 5.55
CA VAL A 455 -16.70 -9.44 4.21
C VAL A 455 -15.88 -10.50 3.48
N GLY A 456 -16.51 -11.20 2.53
CA GLY A 456 -15.87 -12.27 1.76
C GLY A 456 -15.64 -13.55 2.58
N GLN A 457 -14.54 -14.24 2.25
CA GLN A 457 -14.11 -15.50 2.86
C GLN A 457 -12.62 -15.40 3.22
N PRO A 458 -12.28 -14.83 4.38
CA PRO A 458 -10.89 -14.76 4.84
C PRO A 458 -10.35 -16.17 5.13
N MET A 459 -9.08 -16.42 4.79
CA MET A 459 -8.44 -17.73 4.99
C MET A 459 -7.25 -17.70 5.96
N VAL A 460 -6.82 -16.49 6.36
CA VAL A 460 -5.54 -16.28 7.05
C VAL A 460 -5.82 -15.60 8.40
N SER A 461 -5.17 -14.48 8.68
CA SER A 461 -5.20 -13.84 10.00
C SER A 461 -6.15 -12.65 10.10
N VAL A 462 -6.70 -12.14 9.00
CA VAL A 462 -7.54 -10.94 9.01
C VAL A 462 -8.98 -11.30 8.78
N VAL A 463 -9.86 -10.80 9.64
CA VAL A 463 -11.32 -10.95 9.50
C VAL A 463 -11.95 -9.56 9.47
N ALA A 464 -12.49 -9.20 8.31
CA ALA A 464 -13.30 -8.00 8.15
C ALA A 464 -14.78 -8.34 8.27
N PHE A 465 -15.53 -7.47 8.94
CA PHE A 465 -16.97 -7.57 9.08
C PHE A 465 -17.63 -6.20 8.90
N ALA A 466 -18.82 -6.22 8.34
CA ALA A 466 -19.63 -5.04 8.08
C ALA A 466 -21.00 -5.21 8.75
N SER A 467 -21.67 -4.08 8.99
CA SER A 467 -23.07 -4.13 9.37
C SER A 467 -23.91 -4.75 8.24
N ASN A 468 -24.82 -5.65 8.59
CA ASN A 468 -25.80 -6.22 7.67
C ASN A 468 -27.18 -5.55 7.80
N THR A 469 -27.31 -4.57 8.70
CA THR A 469 -28.54 -3.85 9.02
C THR A 469 -28.31 -2.33 8.96
N PRO A 470 -29.28 -1.53 8.48
CA PRO A 470 -29.19 -0.07 8.52
C PRO A 470 -29.32 0.52 9.93
N GLN A 471 -29.80 -0.25 10.93
CA GLN A 471 -30.00 0.26 12.29
C GLN A 471 -28.69 0.35 13.09
N VAL A 472 -27.71 -0.50 12.77
CA VAL A 472 -26.39 -0.52 13.43
C VAL A 472 -25.38 0.04 12.45
N ASP A 473 -24.75 1.17 12.81
CA ASP A 473 -23.65 1.72 12.04
C ASP A 473 -22.33 1.13 12.54
N ILE A 474 -21.54 0.56 11.63
CA ILE A 474 -20.28 -0.09 11.97
C ILE A 474 -19.26 0.88 12.60
N TYR A 475 -19.34 2.18 12.29
CA TYR A 475 -18.44 3.16 12.86
C TYR A 475 -18.82 3.55 14.29
N ASP A 476 -20.10 3.51 14.65
CA ASP A 476 -20.53 3.68 16.05
C ASP A 476 -20.05 2.47 16.88
N VAL A 477 -20.11 1.28 16.30
CA VAL A 477 -19.53 0.06 16.92
C VAL A 477 -18.02 0.21 17.08
N ALA A 478 -17.31 0.73 16.08
CA ALA A 478 -15.86 0.98 16.20
C ALA A 478 -15.55 1.97 17.34
N ASP A 479 -16.28 3.08 17.44
CA ASP A 479 -16.12 4.07 18.51
C ASP A 479 -16.42 3.46 19.89
N ALA A 480 -17.45 2.62 20.02
CA ALA A 480 -17.81 1.94 21.26
C ALA A 480 -16.79 0.85 21.66
N MET A 481 -16.24 0.12 20.69
CA MET A 481 -15.14 -0.82 20.93
C MET A 481 -13.87 -0.08 21.38
N SER A 482 -13.56 1.09 20.79
CA SER A 482 -12.47 1.95 21.25
C SER A 482 -12.67 2.48 22.68
N ALA A 483 -13.91 2.77 23.09
CA ALA A 483 -14.22 3.11 24.49
C ALA A 483 -13.95 1.95 25.47
N LYS A 484 -13.94 0.70 24.98
CA LYS A 484 -13.49 -0.51 25.70
C LYS A 484 -12.01 -0.85 25.47
N SER A 485 -11.23 0.13 25.02
CA SER A 485 -9.79 0.01 24.76
C SER A 485 -9.42 -0.96 23.62
N TRP A 486 -10.36 -1.31 22.73
CA TRP A 486 -10.06 -2.06 21.52
C TRP A 486 -9.63 -1.13 20.39
N HIS A 487 -8.47 -1.41 19.82
CA HIS A 487 -7.91 -0.68 18.68
C HIS A 487 -8.05 -1.54 17.42
N LEU A 488 -9.26 -1.52 16.86
CA LEU A 488 -9.62 -2.18 15.62
C LEU A 488 -9.47 -1.21 14.45
N ASN A 489 -9.31 -1.72 13.23
CA ASN A 489 -9.15 -0.86 12.06
C ASN A 489 -10.52 -0.62 11.40
N ALA A 490 -10.95 0.63 11.36
CA ALA A 490 -12.09 1.06 10.55
C ALA A 490 -11.71 1.08 9.05
N LEU A 491 -12.64 0.61 8.22
CA LEU A 491 -12.47 0.44 6.78
C LEU A 491 -13.55 1.21 6.02
N GLN A 492 -13.32 1.40 4.72
CA GLN A 492 -14.25 2.10 3.83
C GLN A 492 -14.31 1.41 2.47
N SER A 493 -15.46 1.55 1.78
CA SER A 493 -15.75 0.93 0.49
C SER A 493 -15.61 -0.60 0.45
N PRO A 494 -16.44 -1.36 1.21
CA PRO A 494 -17.60 -0.91 1.97
C PRO A 494 -17.26 -0.40 3.38
N ALA A 495 -18.21 0.28 4.02
CA ALA A 495 -18.08 0.58 5.45
C ALA A 495 -17.98 -0.73 6.24
N ALA A 496 -16.86 -0.92 6.92
CA ALA A 496 -16.53 -2.14 7.63
C ALA A 496 -15.51 -1.86 8.74
N MET A 497 -15.19 -2.88 9.50
CA MET A 497 -14.10 -2.91 10.47
C MET A 497 -13.40 -4.26 10.33
N HIS A 498 -12.10 -4.31 10.62
CA HIS A 498 -11.41 -5.59 10.75
C HIS A 498 -10.61 -5.71 12.03
N ILE A 499 -10.25 -6.96 12.29
CA ILE A 499 -9.14 -7.33 13.16
C ILE A 499 -8.14 -8.16 12.36
N ALA A 500 -6.85 -7.84 12.52
CA ALA A 500 -5.74 -8.68 12.11
C ALA A 500 -5.19 -9.43 13.32
N PHE A 501 -5.47 -10.73 13.41
CA PHE A 501 -5.02 -11.59 14.49
C PHE A 501 -3.49 -11.77 14.47
N THR A 502 -2.92 -11.75 15.66
CA THR A 502 -1.50 -11.85 16.04
C THR A 502 -1.42 -12.74 17.27
N ILE A 503 -0.22 -13.03 17.78
CA ILE A 503 -0.11 -13.85 19.00
C ILE A 503 -0.88 -13.22 20.19
N PRO A 504 -0.76 -11.91 20.49
CA PRO A 504 -1.53 -11.31 21.59
C PRO A 504 -3.05 -11.31 21.36
N THR A 505 -3.51 -10.90 20.18
CA THR A 505 -4.96 -10.82 19.89
C THR A 505 -5.61 -12.20 19.78
N ALA A 506 -4.87 -13.23 19.37
CA ALA A 506 -5.35 -14.61 19.38
C ALA A 506 -5.66 -15.09 20.80
N ALA A 507 -4.83 -14.71 21.79
CA ALA A 507 -5.10 -15.02 23.19
C ALA A 507 -6.31 -14.27 23.77
N ALA A 508 -6.68 -13.13 23.18
CA ALA A 508 -7.79 -12.29 23.63
C ALA A 508 -9.10 -12.49 22.84
N VAL A 509 -9.17 -13.49 21.95
CA VAL A 509 -10.31 -13.68 21.03
C VAL A 509 -11.66 -13.84 21.73
N ASP A 510 -11.70 -14.53 22.88
CA ASP A 510 -12.93 -14.70 23.66
C ASP A 510 -13.42 -13.39 24.26
N ASN A 511 -12.50 -12.59 24.80
CA ASN A 511 -12.81 -11.27 25.33
C ASN A 511 -13.30 -10.33 24.22
N LEU A 512 -12.71 -10.42 23.01
CA LEU A 512 -13.16 -9.66 21.85
C LEU A 512 -14.60 -9.97 21.50
N ILE A 513 -14.94 -11.25 21.41
CA ILE A 513 -16.29 -11.70 21.08
C ILE A 513 -17.28 -11.22 22.16
N ALA A 514 -16.95 -11.41 23.44
CA ALA A 514 -17.79 -11.00 24.55
C ALA A 514 -18.05 -9.48 24.56
N ASP A 515 -17.00 -8.66 24.41
CA ASP A 515 -17.13 -7.21 24.36
C ASP A 515 -17.93 -6.75 23.13
N LEU A 516 -17.73 -7.39 21.97
CA LEU A 516 -18.48 -7.08 20.74
C LEU A 516 -19.97 -7.40 20.86
N VAL A 517 -20.32 -8.50 21.54
CA VAL A 517 -21.72 -8.86 21.83
C VAL A 517 -22.39 -7.79 22.71
N LEU A 518 -21.70 -7.33 23.75
CA LEU A 518 -22.22 -6.25 24.61
C LEU A 518 -22.40 -4.95 23.82
N VAL A 519 -21.39 -4.55 23.05
CA VAL A 519 -21.43 -3.32 22.25
C VAL A 519 -22.57 -3.34 21.24
N VAL A 520 -22.75 -4.45 20.51
CA VAL A 520 -23.82 -4.50 19.51
C VAL A 520 -25.21 -4.48 20.15
N ALA A 521 -25.38 -5.10 21.32
CA ALA A 521 -26.63 -5.04 22.07
C ALA A 521 -26.95 -3.60 22.52
N GLU A 522 -25.96 -2.88 23.03
CA GLU A 522 -26.08 -1.47 23.41
C GLU A 522 -26.40 -0.57 22.21
N GLU A 523 -25.71 -0.75 21.08
CA GLU A 523 -25.97 0.04 19.87
C GLU A 523 -27.35 -0.23 19.27
N ARG A 524 -27.85 -1.47 19.35
CA ARG A 524 -29.22 -1.80 18.97
C ARG A 524 -30.24 -1.15 19.90
N ALA A 525 -30.00 -1.13 21.20
CA ALA A 525 -30.87 -0.46 22.16
C ALA A 525 -30.92 1.06 21.91
N LYS A 526 -29.75 1.68 21.68
CA LYS A 526 -29.66 3.10 21.27
C LYS A 526 -30.42 3.36 19.96
N ALA A 527 -30.29 2.48 18.97
CA ALA A 527 -31.01 2.60 17.70
C ALA A 527 -32.54 2.50 17.89
N ALA A 528 -33.02 1.56 18.72
CA ALA A 528 -34.44 1.42 19.02
C ALA A 528 -34.99 2.65 19.75
N GLU A 529 -34.25 3.21 20.71
CA GLU A 529 -34.65 4.41 21.42
C GLU A 529 -34.69 5.64 20.49
N ARG A 530 -33.74 5.78 19.56
CA ARG A 530 -33.77 6.82 18.52
C ARG A 530 -35.03 6.73 17.65
N VAL A 531 -35.45 5.51 17.29
CA VAL A 531 -36.70 5.30 16.54
C VAL A 531 -37.91 5.75 17.36
N ARG A 532 -37.93 5.50 18.68
CA ARG A 532 -39.00 5.95 19.59
C ARG A 532 -39.04 7.47 19.75
N GLN A 533 -37.88 8.13 19.79
CA GLN A 533 -37.74 9.58 19.97
C GLN A 533 -37.96 10.39 18.67
N GLY A 534 -37.99 9.74 17.51
CA GLY A 534 -38.21 10.39 16.21
C GLY A 534 -37.05 11.32 15.78
N LYS A 535 -37.35 12.32 14.94
CA LYS A 535 -36.35 13.23 14.33
C LYS A 535 -35.59 14.13 15.34
N ALA A 536 -35.93 14.08 16.63
CA ALA A 536 -35.31 14.90 17.68
C ALA A 536 -34.01 14.29 18.26
N ALA A 537 -33.68 13.04 17.95
CA ALA A 537 -32.47 12.41 18.47
C ALA A 537 -31.22 12.84 17.67
N GLU A 538 -30.45 13.78 18.23
CA GLU A 538 -29.17 14.18 17.66
C GLU A 538 -28.14 13.04 17.83
N ARG A 539 -27.53 12.58 16.74
CA ARG A 539 -26.54 11.50 16.78
C ARG A 539 -25.18 12.08 17.16
N LYS A 540 -24.78 11.93 18.42
CA LYS A 540 -23.40 12.21 18.85
C LYS A 540 -22.47 11.19 18.18
N ARG A 541 -21.61 11.67 17.28
CA ARG A 541 -20.67 10.85 16.49
C ARG A 541 -19.30 10.85 17.15
N GLY A 542 -18.65 9.69 17.21
CA GLY A 542 -17.25 9.57 17.60
C GLY A 542 -16.30 9.79 16.41
N ASP A 543 -15.02 9.57 16.66
CA ASP A 543 -13.94 9.90 15.73
C ASP A 543 -14.02 9.08 14.44
N ALA A 544 -14.28 7.77 14.54
CA ALA A 544 -14.39 6.89 13.37
C ALA A 544 -15.62 7.25 12.54
N SER A 545 -16.76 7.52 13.20
CA SER A 545 -18.01 7.93 12.56
C SER A 545 -17.86 9.29 11.83
N ALA A 546 -17.12 10.23 12.41
CA ALA A 546 -16.81 11.51 11.78
C ALA A 546 -15.88 11.36 10.56
N LEU A 547 -14.77 10.64 10.70
CA LEU A 547 -13.76 10.52 9.65
C LEU A 547 -14.25 9.63 8.50
N TYR A 548 -14.66 8.40 8.78
CA TYR A 548 -15.00 7.42 7.74
C TYR A 548 -16.47 7.49 7.32
N GLY A 549 -17.38 7.86 8.22
CA GLY A 549 -18.79 8.07 7.89
C GLY A 549 -19.02 9.37 7.12
N VAL A 550 -18.68 10.51 7.73
CA VAL A 550 -18.96 11.83 7.13
C VAL A 550 -17.93 12.18 6.07
N ALA A 551 -16.66 12.33 6.43
CA ALA A 551 -15.64 12.76 5.47
C ALA A 551 -15.37 11.70 4.38
N GLY A 552 -15.49 10.42 4.72
CA GLY A 552 -15.45 9.30 3.78
C GLY A 552 -16.56 9.32 2.72
N SER A 553 -17.72 9.94 2.98
CA SER A 553 -18.82 10.04 2.01
C SER A 553 -18.67 11.18 0.99
N ILE A 554 -17.80 12.15 1.25
CA ILE A 554 -17.63 13.34 0.40
C ILE A 554 -16.96 12.95 -0.93
N PRO A 555 -17.52 13.33 -2.11
CA PRO A 555 -16.93 13.00 -3.41
C PRO A 555 -15.57 13.64 -3.65
N ASP A 556 -15.40 14.91 -3.27
CA ASP A 556 -14.11 15.58 -3.36
C ASP A 556 -13.25 15.24 -2.12
N LYS A 557 -12.15 14.54 -2.35
CA LYS A 557 -11.21 14.10 -1.30
C LYS A 557 -10.15 15.15 -0.95
N THR A 558 -10.18 16.35 -1.54
CA THR A 558 -9.24 17.43 -1.21
C THR A 558 -9.29 17.83 0.26
N ILE A 559 -10.47 17.85 0.89
CA ILE A 559 -10.62 18.12 2.33
C ILE A 559 -9.92 17.04 3.16
N VAL A 560 -10.14 15.76 2.83
CA VAL A 560 -9.51 14.63 3.51
C VAL A 560 -7.99 14.69 3.36
N ARG A 561 -7.49 15.06 2.18
CA ARG A 561 -6.05 15.26 1.93
C ARG A 561 -5.47 16.35 2.82
N ARG A 562 -6.13 17.51 2.94
CA ARG A 562 -5.68 18.62 3.80
C ARG A 562 -5.69 18.26 5.29
N LEU A 563 -6.71 17.51 5.73
CA LEU A 563 -6.77 17.00 7.11
C LEU A 563 -5.65 15.98 7.38
N ALA A 564 -5.38 15.09 6.42
CA ALA A 564 -4.29 14.12 6.53
C ALA A 564 -2.92 14.80 6.54
N GLU A 565 -2.73 15.83 5.70
CA GLU A 565 -1.51 16.66 5.69
C GLU A 565 -1.31 17.36 7.03
N GLY A 566 -2.30 18.07 7.54
CA GLY A 566 -2.20 18.71 8.85
C GLY A 566 -2.00 17.72 10.00
N PHE A 567 -2.64 16.53 9.95
CA PHE A 567 -2.37 15.46 10.91
C PHE A 567 -0.89 15.03 10.88
N LEU A 568 -0.29 14.89 9.70
CA LEU A 568 1.13 14.54 9.59
C LEU A 568 2.03 15.64 10.14
N ASP A 569 1.72 16.92 9.88
CA ASP A 569 2.46 18.05 10.43
C ASP A 569 2.39 18.07 11.97
N THR A 570 1.21 17.77 12.54
CA THR A 570 1.01 17.67 14.00
C THR A 570 1.96 16.65 14.66
N LEU A 571 2.28 15.53 13.98
CA LEU A 571 3.17 14.50 14.53
C LEU A 571 4.61 14.97 14.75
N TYR A 572 5.00 16.10 14.14
CA TYR A 572 6.33 16.69 14.26
C TYR A 572 6.34 17.99 15.09
N LEU A 573 5.24 18.32 15.76
CA LEU A 573 5.20 19.44 16.70
C LEU A 573 5.88 19.04 18.01
N ALA A 574 7.02 19.68 18.30
CA ALA A 574 7.77 19.51 19.53
C ALA A 574 7.12 20.24 20.71
#